data_AF-A0A848NF34-F1
#
_entry.id   AF-A0A848NF34-F1
#
_cell.length_a   1.000
_cell.length_b   1.000
_cell.length_c   1.000
_cell.angle_alpha   90.00
_cell.angle_beta   90.00
_cell.angle_gamma   90.00
#
_symmetry.space_group_name_H-M   'P 1'
#
loop_
_entity.id
_entity.type
_entity.pdbx_description
1 polymer ?
#
loop_
_entity_poly.entity_id
_entity_poly.type
_entity_poly.pdbx_seq_one_letter_code
_entity_poly.pdbx_strand_id
1 'polypeptide(L)'
;MFLYYRISFIVSLLTFAAWTIAAAVYEPPRHGDGYGPDPLGVLLYLALWPVGLLLAHSGLLAWAIRARRPASILQGRQGIAIHLALAAGFLACALYKFHPG
;
A
#
# COMPACT_ATOMS: atom_id res chain seq x y z
N MET A 1 1.03 -21.78 7.00
CA MET A 1 1.31 -21.04 5.74
C MET A 1 0.09 -20.28 5.22
N PHE A 2 -1.04 -20.94 4.93
CA PHE A 2 -2.22 -20.26 4.36
C PHE A 2 -2.87 -19.22 5.29
N LEU A 3 -3.04 -19.55 6.58
CA LEU A 3 -3.59 -18.60 7.57
C LEU A 3 -2.70 -17.35 7.70
N TYR A 4 -1.38 -17.54 7.76
CA TYR A 4 -0.42 -16.44 7.85
C TYR A 4 -0.50 -15.51 6.63
N TYR A 5 -0.57 -16.06 5.42
CA TYR A 5 -0.77 -15.26 4.21
C TYR A 5 -2.07 -14.46 4.26
N ARG A 6 -3.19 -15.08 4.67
CA ARG A 6 -4.47 -14.36 4.79
C ARG A 6 -4.39 -13.22 5.79
N ILE A 7 -3.78 -13.43 6.95
CA ILE A 7 -3.59 -12.38 7.95
C ILE A 7 -2.71 -11.27 7.38
N SER A 8 -1.56 -11.61 6.79
CA SER A 8 -0.65 -10.63 6.19
C SER A 8 -1.34 -9.82 5.08
N PHE A 9 -2.16 -10.47 4.24
CA PHE A 9 -2.92 -9.81 3.18
C PHE A 9 -3.97 -8.86 3.74
N ILE A 10 -4.77 -9.29 4.73
CA ILE A 10 -5.79 -8.43 5.36
C ILE A 10 -5.15 -7.22 6.03
N VAL A 11 -4.06 -7.42 6.78
CA VAL A 11 -3.31 -6.31 7.39
C VAL A 11 -2.81 -5.34 6.32
N SER A 12 -2.21 -5.85 5.25
CA SER A 12 -1.72 -5.01 4.14
C SER A 12 -2.85 -4.21 3.50
N LEU A 13 -4.03 -4.82 3.29
CA LEU A 13 -5.20 -4.15 2.73
C LEU A 13 -5.74 -3.06 3.65
N LEU A 14 -5.83 -3.32 4.95
CA LEU A 14 -6.29 -2.35 5.95
C LEU A 14 -5.33 -1.17 6.06
N THR A 15 -4.01 -1.45 6.12
CA THR A 15 -3.00 -0.40 6.17
C THR A 15 -3.02 0.44 4.89
N PHE A 16 -3.13 -0.19 3.72
CA PHE A 16 -3.24 0.51 2.45
C PHE A 16 -4.51 1.38 2.37
N ALA A 17 -5.66 0.86 2.79
CA ALA A 17 -6.91 1.60 2.81
C ALA A 17 -6.85 2.81 3.75
N ALA A 18 -6.36 2.61 4.98
CA ALA A 18 -6.22 3.69 5.96
C ALA A 18 -5.29 4.80 5.44
N TRP A 19 -4.14 4.42 4.87
CA TRP A 19 -3.20 5.38 4.30
C TRP A 19 -3.82 6.11 3.10
N THR A 20 -4.49 5.41 2.19
CA THR A 20 -5.12 6.02 1.01
C THR A 20 -6.22 7.01 1.40
N ILE A 21 -7.04 6.68 2.40
CA ILE A 21 -8.08 7.58 2.93
C ILE A 21 -7.41 8.83 3.53
N ALA A 22 -6.41 8.64 4.38
CA ALA A 22 -5.68 9.75 5.01
C ALA A 22 -5.01 10.66 3.95
N ALA A 23 -4.39 10.06 2.93
CA ALA A 23 -3.81 10.79 1.81
C ALA A 23 -4.88 11.54 0.99
N ALA A 24 -6.05 10.94 0.76
CA ALA A 24 -7.14 11.55 -0.01
C ALA A 24 -7.70 12.80 0.66
N VAL A 25 -7.93 12.75 1.98
CA VAL A 25 -8.48 13.87 2.75
C VAL A 25 -7.43 14.90 3.18
N TYR A 26 -6.15 14.58 3.03
CA TYR A 26 -5.07 15.50 3.35
C TYR A 26 -4.96 16.63 2.32
N GLU A 27 -5.02 17.86 2.84
CA GLU A 27 -4.79 19.12 2.13
C GLU A 27 -3.47 19.74 2.60
N PRO A 28 -2.50 19.98 1.70
CA PRO A 28 -1.24 20.59 2.06
C PRO A 28 -1.43 22.08 2.44
N PRO A 29 -0.72 22.59 3.45
CA PRO A 29 -0.68 24.02 3.77
C PRO A 29 -0.24 24.84 2.57
N ARG A 30 -0.78 26.05 2.40
CA ARG A 30 -0.40 26.91 1.28
C ARG A 30 0.95 27.57 1.59
N HIS A 31 1.77 27.72 0.56
CA HIS A 31 3.00 28.50 0.66
C HIS A 31 2.65 29.93 1.06
N GLY A 32 3.06 30.34 2.27
CA GLY A 32 2.79 31.67 2.81
C GLY A 32 1.99 31.72 4.10
N ASP A 33 1.45 30.58 4.57
CA ASP A 33 0.61 30.54 5.78
C ASP A 33 1.40 30.71 7.10
N GLY A 34 2.73 30.86 7.04
CA GLY A 34 3.59 31.07 8.20
C GLY A 34 3.76 29.84 9.11
N TYR A 35 3.15 28.71 8.76
CA TYR A 35 3.31 27.45 9.47
C TYR A 35 4.67 26.81 9.18
N GLY A 36 5.26 26.19 10.21
CA GLY A 36 6.49 25.39 10.11
C GLY A 36 6.29 24.12 9.25
N PRO A 37 7.25 23.17 9.26
CA PRO A 37 7.18 21.98 8.44
C PRO A 37 5.89 21.20 8.71
N ASP A 38 5.18 20.81 7.64
CA ASP A 38 3.91 20.09 7.74
C ASP A 38 4.11 18.69 8.35
N PRO A 39 3.76 18.50 9.63
CA PRO A 39 4.03 17.25 10.32
C PRO A 39 3.17 16.10 9.78
N LEU A 40 1.97 16.41 9.28
CA LEU A 40 1.04 15.40 8.79
C LEU A 40 1.43 14.97 7.38
N GLY A 41 1.83 15.90 6.52
CA GLY A 41 2.43 15.61 5.23
C GLY A 41 3.70 14.75 5.35
N VAL A 42 4.60 15.09 6.28
CA VAL A 42 5.82 14.29 6.56
C VAL A 42 5.46 12.90 7.06
N LEU A 43 4.50 12.77 7.99
CA LEU A 43 4.08 11.47 8.51
C LEU A 43 3.45 10.60 7.42
N LEU A 44 2.60 11.17 6.56
CA LEU A 44 2.01 10.46 5.42
C LEU A 44 3.07 10.00 4.42
N TYR A 45 4.09 10.83 4.17
CA TYR A 45 5.21 10.47 3.32
C TYR A 45 6.04 9.34 3.93
N LEU A 46 6.37 9.42 5.23
CA LEU A 46 7.08 8.35 5.93
C LEU A 46 6.27 7.05 5.96
N ALA A 47 4.94 7.13 6.05
CA ALA A 47 4.04 5.99 6.05
C ALA A 47 4.02 5.24 4.70
N LEU A 48 4.55 5.80 3.61
CA LEU A 48 4.77 5.07 2.35
C LEU A 48 5.61 3.80 2.58
N TRP A 49 6.63 3.88 3.44
CA TRP A 49 7.53 2.76 3.71
C TRP A 49 6.83 1.56 4.33
N PRO A 50 6.17 1.68 5.51
CA PRO A 50 5.48 0.54 6.11
C PRO A 50 4.33 0.01 5.22
N VAL A 51 3.58 0.88 4.53
CA VAL A 51 2.51 0.46 3.61
C VAL A 51 3.08 -0.34 2.44
N GLY A 52 4.09 0.20 1.76
CA GLY A 52 4.75 -0.43 0.63
C GLY A 52 5.41 -1.76 1.01
N LEU A 53 6.08 -1.83 2.17
CA LEU A 53 6.72 -3.05 2.66
C LEU A 53 5.68 -4.14 2.97
N LEU A 54 4.54 -3.80 3.56
CA LEU A 54 3.46 -4.76 3.83
C LEU A 54 2.86 -5.31 2.53
N LEU A 55 2.60 -4.44 1.55
CA LEU A 55 2.12 -4.85 0.22
C LEU A 55 3.15 -5.75 -0.50
N ALA A 56 4.44 -5.40 -0.44
CA ALA A 56 5.51 -6.19 -1.02
C ALA A 56 5.63 -7.57 -0.33
N HIS A 57 5.56 -7.59 1.01
CA HIS A 57 5.63 -8.82 1.80
C HIS A 57 4.46 -9.75 1.51
N SER A 58 3.23 -9.24 1.51
CA SER A 58 2.04 -10.03 1.15
C SER A 58 2.09 -10.54 -0.30
N GLY A 59 2.60 -9.74 -1.23
CA GLY A 59 2.83 -10.14 -2.62
C GLY A 59 3.89 -11.25 -2.76
N LEU A 60 4.99 -11.15 -2.01
CA LEU A 60 6.04 -12.17 -1.97
C LEU A 60 5.48 -13.49 -1.42
N LEU A 61 4.65 -13.43 -0.36
CA LEU A 61 3.96 -14.61 0.18
C LEU A 61 3.00 -15.22 -0.85
N ALA A 62 2.24 -14.40 -1.57
CA ALA A 62 1.35 -14.88 -2.63
C ALA A 62 2.15 -15.62 -3.72
N TRP A 63 3.30 -15.08 -4.12
CA TRP A 63 4.20 -15.70 -5.08
C TRP A 63 4.79 -17.02 -4.56
N ALA A 64 5.32 -17.04 -3.33
CA ALA A 64 5.90 -18.23 -2.72
C ALA A 64 4.88 -19.36 -2.53
N ILE A 65 3.64 -19.02 -2.18
CA ILE A 65 2.55 -19.97 -2.03
C ILE A 65 2.11 -20.52 -3.39
N ARG A 66 2.00 -19.67 -4.42
CA ARG A 66 1.71 -20.10 -5.79
C ARG A 66 2.73 -21.12 -6.29
N ALA A 67 4.01 -20.88 -6.04
CA ALA A 67 5.09 -21.80 -6.43
C ALA A 67 4.95 -23.19 -5.79
N ARG A 68 4.27 -23.29 -4.63
CA ARG A 68 4.07 -24.56 -3.91
C ARG A 68 2.69 -25.20 -4.11
N ARG A 69 1.62 -24.43 -4.37
CA ARG A 69 0.26 -24.94 -4.62
C ARG A 69 -0.54 -24.00 -5.54
N PRO A 70 -0.79 -24.37 -6.81
CA PRO A 70 -1.42 -23.49 -7.80
C PRO A 70 -2.97 -23.42 -7.75
N ALA A 71 -3.65 -24.16 -6.86
CA ALA A 71 -5.05 -24.56 -7.06
C ALA A 71 -6.14 -23.70 -6.36
N SER A 72 -5.89 -22.46 -5.91
CA SER A 72 -6.98 -21.62 -5.38
C SER A 72 -7.02 -20.20 -5.93
N ILE A 73 -8.22 -19.60 -5.91
CA ILE A 73 -8.55 -18.27 -6.45
C ILE A 73 -7.63 -17.16 -5.88
N LEU A 74 -7.30 -17.22 -4.59
CA LEU A 74 -6.39 -16.30 -3.90
C LEU A 74 -4.89 -16.66 -4.03
N GLN A 75 -4.58 -17.84 -4.58
CA GLN A 75 -3.21 -18.41 -4.68
C GLN A 75 -2.75 -18.63 -6.13
N GLY A 76 -3.63 -18.44 -7.12
CA GLY A 76 -3.36 -18.61 -8.55
C GLY A 76 -3.05 -17.30 -9.27
N ARG A 77 -3.22 -17.29 -10.59
CA ARG A 77 -2.97 -16.11 -11.47
C ARG A 77 -3.66 -14.83 -10.97
N GLN A 78 -4.85 -14.97 -10.37
CA GLN A 78 -5.65 -13.85 -9.85
C GLN A 78 -5.05 -13.24 -8.56
N GLY A 79 -4.45 -14.05 -7.67
CA GLY A 79 -3.82 -13.54 -6.46
C GLY A 79 -2.65 -12.60 -6.76
N ILE A 80 -1.80 -12.95 -7.74
CA ILE A 80 -0.72 -12.08 -8.21
C ILE A 80 -1.28 -10.82 -8.87
N ALA A 81 -2.31 -10.96 -9.73
CA ALA A 81 -2.94 -9.81 -10.37
C ALA A 81 -3.51 -8.81 -9.35
N ILE A 82 -4.10 -9.29 -8.25
CA ILE A 82 -4.59 -8.43 -7.16
C ILE A 82 -3.44 -7.66 -6.51
N HIS A 83 -2.32 -8.32 -6.17
CA HIS A 83 -1.18 -7.64 -5.56
C HIS A 83 -0.55 -6.62 -6.51
N LEU A 84 -0.47 -6.94 -7.81
CA LEU A 84 -0.01 -6.00 -8.82
C LEU A 84 -0.94 -4.78 -8.94
N ALA A 85 -2.25 -4.99 -8.92
CA ALA A 85 -3.23 -3.90 -8.95
C ALA A 85 -3.14 -3.02 -7.70
N LEU A 86 -2.99 -3.62 -6.51
CA LEU A 86 -2.78 -2.89 -5.26
C LEU A 86 -1.47 -2.08 -5.29
N ALA A 87 -0.38 -2.69 -5.77
CA ALA A 87 0.91 -2.00 -5.91
C ALA A 87 0.84 -0.84 -6.91
N ALA A 88 0.17 -1.03 -8.05
CA ALA A 88 -0.02 0.03 -9.04
C ALA A 88 -0.87 1.18 -8.49
N GLY A 89 -1.97 0.86 -7.80
CA GLY A 89 -2.82 1.87 -7.14
C GLY A 89 -2.07 2.64 -6.06
N PHE A 90 -1.28 1.94 -5.24
CA PHE A 90 -0.39 2.55 -4.26
C PHE A 90 0.61 3.52 -4.90
N LEU A 91 1.32 3.07 -5.93
CA LEU A 91 2.31 3.90 -6.61
C LEU A 91 1.67 5.12 -7.28
N ALA A 92 0.53 4.95 -7.95
CA ALA A 92 -0.21 6.05 -8.58
C ALA A 92 -0.65 7.08 -7.54
N CYS A 93 -1.19 6.65 -6.40
CA CYS A 93 -1.60 7.55 -5.33
C CYS A 93 -0.40 8.30 -4.71
N ALA A 94 0.70 7.58 -4.46
CA ALA A 94 1.93 8.15 -3.93
C ALA A 94 2.52 9.21 -4.87
N LEU A 95 2.62 8.92 -6.17
CA LEU A 95 3.11 9.86 -7.17
C LEU A 95 2.20 11.08 -7.29
N TYR A 96 0.87 10.87 -7.36
CA TYR A 96 -0.09 11.96 -7.42
C TYR A 96 0.01 12.91 -6.23
N LYS A 97 0.22 12.39 -5.02
CA LYS A 97 0.25 13.20 -3.79
C LYS A 97 1.62 13.83 -3.49
N PHE A 98 2.72 13.15 -3.77
CA PHE A 98 4.06 13.58 -3.32
C PHE A 98 5.02 13.95 -4.45
N HIS A 99 4.67 13.64 -5.71
CA HIS A 99 5.41 14.10 -6.89
C HIS A 99 4.45 14.63 -7.98
N PRO A 100 3.60 15.62 -7.68
CA PRO A 100 2.87 16.31 -8.73
C PRO A 100 3.90 17.04 -9.62
N GLY A 101 3.89 16.73 -10.92
CA GLY A 101 4.73 17.42 -11.91
C GLY A 101 4.40 18.89 -12.06
#